data_AF-A0A2V9WRQ0-F1
#
_entry.id   AF-A0A2V9WRQ0-F1
#
_cell.length_a   1.000
_cell.length_b   1.000
_cell.length_c   1.000
_cell.angle_alpha   90.00
_cell.angle_beta   90.00
_cell.angle_gamma   90.00
#
_symmetry.space_group_name_H-M   'P 1'
#
loop_
_entity.id
_entity.type
_entity.pdbx_description
1 polymer ?
#
loop_
_entity_poly.entity_id
_entity_poly.type
_entity_poly.pdbx_seq_one_letter_code
_entity_poly.pdbx_strand_id
1 'polypeptide(L)' 'MLEGLFQPMHLLVIFFIALLVFGPKKLPELGKGLGEGIRALKEGMKDNSSTQASSEQSKNTETKS' A
#
# COMPACT_ATOMS: atom_id res chain seq x y z
N MET A 1 -3.35 29.82 -2.15
CA MET A 1 -4.81 29.66 -2.45
C MET A 1 -5.24 28.19 -2.45
N LEU A 2 -4.33 27.22 -2.33
CA LEU A 2 -4.64 25.77 -2.27
C LEU A 2 -4.48 25.18 -0.86
N GLU A 3 -3.81 25.89 0.06
CA GLU A 3 -3.59 25.45 1.45
C GLU A 3 -4.88 25.21 2.26
N GLY A 4 -6.01 25.82 1.87
CA GLY A 4 -7.30 25.60 2.55
C GLY A 4 -7.92 24.23 2.26
N LEU A 5 -7.61 23.62 1.10
CA LEU A 5 -8.19 22.36 0.67
C LEU A 5 -7.65 21.17 1.46
N PHE A 6 -6.37 21.24 1.85
CA PHE A 6 -5.72 20.21 2.67
C PHE A 6 -5.97 20.38 4.17
N GLN A 7 -6.82 21.32 4.59
CA GLN A 7 -7.22 21.37 5.99
C GLN A 7 -7.89 20.05 6.38
N PRO A 8 -7.39 19.36 7.42
CA PRO A 8 -7.94 18.07 7.87
C PRO A 8 -9.45 18.12 8.12
N MET A 9 -9.95 19.29 8.53
CA MET A 9 -11.37 19.55 8.76
C MET A 9 -12.22 19.39 7.48
N HIS A 10 -11.76 19.90 6.33
CA HIS A 10 -12.49 19.75 5.06
C HIS A 10 -12.50 18.29 4.59
N LEU A 11 -11.35 17.62 4.69
CA LEU A 11 -11.25 16.21 4.32
C LEU A 11 -12.16 15.34 5.20
N LEU A 12 -12.26 15.63 6.49
CA LEU A 12 -13.16 14.93 7.42
C LEU A 12 -14.63 15.14 7.06
N VAL A 13 -15.04 16.37 6.70
CA VAL A 13 -16.42 16.65 6.24
C VAL A 13 -16.75 15.88 4.96
N ILE A 14 -15.86 15.91 3.97
CA ILE A 14 -16.05 15.17 2.70
C ILE A 14 -16.11 13.68 2.97
N PHE A 15 -15.23 13.16 3.84
CA PHE A 15 -15.23 11.77 4.25
C PHE A 15 -16.54 11.37 4.93
N PHE A 16 -17.09 12.23 5.80
CA PHE A 16 -18.36 12.00 6.47
C PHE A 16 -19.53 11.92 5.48
N ILE A 17 -19.56 12.83 4.49
CA ILE A 17 -20.57 12.80 3.41
C ILE A 17 -20.41 11.54 2.55
N ALA A 18 -19.18 11.19 2.18
CA ALA A 18 -18.90 9.97 1.43
C ALA A 18 -19.33 8.72 2.21
N LEU A 19 -19.09 8.68 3.52
CA LEU A 19 -19.56 7.61 4.40
C LEU A 19 -21.09 7.54 4.50
N LEU A 20 -21.81 8.66 4.41
CA LEU A 20 -23.27 8.67 4.37
C LEU A 20 -23.81 8.11 3.04
N VAL A 21 -23.16 8.42 1.92
CA VAL A 21 -23.56 7.96 0.58
C VAL A 21 -23.19 6.49 0.35
N PHE A 22 -21.93 6.12 0.63
CA PHE A 22 -21.42 4.76 0.43
C PHE A 22 -21.70 3.84 1.62
N GLY A 23 -21.93 4.38 2.81
CA GLY A 23 -22.08 3.63 4.06
C GLY A 23 -20.72 3.28 4.70
N PRO A 24 -20.57 3.35 6.03
CA PRO A 24 -19.33 3.01 6.72
C PRO A 24 -18.95 1.53 6.61
N LYS A 25 -19.90 0.67 6.24
CA LYS A 25 -19.66 -0.76 6.01
C LYS A 25 -18.98 -1.03 4.66
N LYS A 26 -19.13 -0.15 3.66
CA LYS A 26 -18.55 -0.35 2.33
C LYS A 26 -17.09 0.08 2.25
N LEU A 27 -16.67 1.01 3.10
CA LEU A 27 -15.26 1.44 3.16
C LEU A 27 -14.28 0.29 3.51
N PRO A 28 -14.51 -0.54 4.56
CA PRO A 28 -13.63 -1.68 4.85
C PRO A 28 -13.76 -2.81 3.83
N GLU A 29 -14.92 -2.98 3.19
CA GLU A 29 -15.13 -3.97 2.12
C GLU A 29 -14.27 -3.64 0.89
N LEU A 30 -14.31 -2.37 0.45
CA LEU A 30 -13.46 -1.85 -0.62
C LEU A 30 -11.98 -1.84 -0.24
N GLY A 31 -11.66 -1.47 1.00
CA GLY A 31 -10.28 -1.46 1.51
C GLY A 31 -9.66 -2.85 1.57
N LYS A 32 -10.43 -3.89 1.92
CA LYS A 32 -9.95 -5.28 1.89
C LYS A 32 -9.64 -5.73 0.47
N GLY A 33 -10.54 -5.51 -0.49
CA GLY A 33 -10.30 -5.88 -1.89
C GLY A 33 -9.14 -5.12 -2.53
N LEU A 34 -9.03 -3.81 -2.29
CA LEU A 34 -7.91 -3.01 -2.75
C LEU A 34 -6.60 -3.42 -2.06
N GLY A 35 -6.64 -3.71 -0.76
CA GLY A 35 -5.48 -4.14 0.02
C GLY A 35 -4.95 -5.49 -0.44
N GLU A 36 -5.82 -6.45 -0.73
CA GLU A 36 -5.43 -7.74 -1.32
C GLU A 36 -4.82 -7.55 -2.72
N GLY A 37 -5.41 -6.69 -3.57
CA GLY A 37 -4.86 -6.37 -4.89
C GLY A 37 -3.49 -5.69 -4.82
N ILE A 38 -3.30 -4.70 -3.94
CA ILE A 38 -2.01 -4.04 -3.72
C ILE A 38 -0.99 -5.03 -3.15
N ARG A 39 -1.41 -5.94 -2.25
CA ARG A 39 -0.54 -6.96 -1.69
C ARG A 39 -0.09 -7.96 -2.76
N ALA A 40 -0.99 -8.44 -3.60
CA ALA A 40 -0.66 -9.30 -4.73
C ALA A 40 0.25 -8.60 -5.76
N LEU A 41 -0.02 -7.32 -6.04
CA LEU A 41 0.85 -6.49 -6.89
C LEU A 41 2.25 -6.35 -6.29
N LYS A 42 2.34 -6.10 -4.97
CA LYS A 42 3.61 -5.97 -4.26
C LYS A 42 4.37 -7.29 -4.22
N GLU A 43 3.70 -8.42 -4.01
CA GLU A 43 4.30 -9.76 -4.04
C GLU A 43 4.87 -10.06 -5.44
N GLY A 44 4.07 -9.91 -6.49
CA GLY A 44 4.52 -10.15 -7.87
C GLY A 44 5.61 -9.19 -8.35
N MET A 45 5.58 -7.94 -7.89
CA MET A 45 6.65 -6.98 -8.15
C MET A 45 7.91 -7.31 -7.35
N LYS A 46 7.77 -7.82 -6.12
CA LYS A 46 8.88 -8.26 -5.29
C LYS A 46 9.51 -9.55 -5.79
N ASP A 47 8.78 -10.45 -6.45
CA ASP A 47 9.35 -11.64 -7.13
C ASP A 47 10.18 -11.27 -8.37
N ASN A 48 9.77 -10.21 -9.09
CA ASN A 48 10.57 -9.64 -10.16
C ASN A 48 11.80 -8.87 -9.62
N SER A 49 11.65 -8.18 -8.48
CA SER A 49 12.76 -7.49 -7.80
C SER A 49 13.70 -8.45 -7.06
N SER A 50 13.21 -9.57 -6.51
CA SER A 50 14.01 -10.58 -5.78
C SER A 50 14.78 -11.48 -6.74
N THR A 51 14.35 -11.60 -8.00
CA THR A 51 15.18 -12.16 -9.07
C THR A 51 16.41 -11.29 -9.35
N GLN A 52 16.38 -9.98 -9.04
CA GLN A 52 17.57 -9.11 -9.07
C GLN A 52 18.23 -8.87 -7.70
N ALA A 53 17.54 -9.09 -6.58
CA ALA A 53 18.08 -8.85 -5.23
C ALA A 53 18.53 -10.13 -4.50
N SER A 54 18.40 -11.32 -5.09
CA SER A 54 18.80 -12.58 -4.47
C SER A 54 20.07 -13.21 -5.07
N SER A 55 20.83 -12.47 -5.89
CA SER A 55 22.21 -12.85 -6.29
C SER A 55 23.31 -12.24 -5.42
N GLU A 56 23.01 -11.53 -4.33
CA GLU A 56 24.06 -10.84 -3.54
C GLU A 56 24.04 -11.06 -2.02
N GLN A 57 23.39 -12.14 -1.55
CA GLN A 57 23.50 -12.53 -0.14
C GLN A 57 23.60 -14.05 0.04
N SER A 58 24.55 -14.68 -0.65
CA SER A 58 25.11 -15.97 -0.24
C SER A 58 26.50 -16.16 -0.84
N LYS A 59 27.49 -15.37 -0.37
CA LYS A 59 28.92 -15.65 -0.60
C LYS A 59 29.86 -14.92 0.36
N ASN A 60 29.71 -15.11 1.68
CA ASN A 60 30.81 -14.74 2.60
C ASN A 60 30.97 -15.65 3.83
N THR A 61 30.82 -16.95 3.64
CA THR A 61 31.34 -17.96 4.58
C THR A 61 31.71 -19.21 3.79
N GLU A 62 32.91 -19.21 3.20
CA GLU A 62 33.80 -20.37 3.02
C GLU A 62 34.89 -20.03 1.99
N THR A 63 36.12 -20.48 2.26
CA THR A 63 37.39 -20.29 1.52
C THR A 63 38.07 -18.94 1.84
N LYS A 64 39.14 -18.88 2.63
CA LYS A 64 40.45 -19.56 2.49
C LYS A 64 41.19 -19.36 3.83
N SER A 65 41.58 -20.39 4.59
CA SER A 65 42.84 -21.15 4.45
C SER A 65 44.08 -20.28 4.31
#